data_AF-A0AA38GJ25-F1
#
_entry.id   AF-A0AA38GJ25-F1
#
_cell.length_a   1.000
_cell.length_b   1.000
_cell.length_c   1.000
_cell.angle_alpha   90.00
_cell.angle_beta   90.00
_cell.angle_gamma   90.00
#
_symmetry.space_group_name_H-M   'P 1'
#
loop_
_entity.id
_entity.type
_entity.pdbx_description
1 polymer ?
#
loop_
_entity_poly.entity_id
_entity_poly.type
_entity_poly.pdbx_seq_one_letter_code
_entity_poly.pdbx_strand_id
1 'polypeptide(L)'
;MIAGYSQNGLHDKALEFFYEMQQVGMKVDSVTISNVLSACAHVGALQNGKEIHGYIVRNSFEFHSSACSGLVAMYSVCGSIADAHR
;
A
#
# COMPACT_ATOMS: atom_id res chain seq x y z
N MET A 1 -1.80 6.75 12.74
CA MET A 1 -2.52 7.74 11.90
C MET A 1 -3.08 7.07 10.64
N ILE A 2 -2.25 6.53 9.75
CA ILE A 2 -2.69 5.79 8.54
C ILE A 2 -3.63 4.61 8.86
N ALA A 3 -3.33 3.81 9.88
CA ALA A 3 -4.23 2.74 10.33
C ALA A 3 -5.63 3.27 10.72
N GLY A 4 -5.69 4.44 11.36
CA GLY A 4 -6.95 5.08 11.74
C GLY A 4 -7.73 5.59 10.53
N TYR A 5 -7.07 6.15 9.51
CA TYR A 5 -7.74 6.55 8.28
C TYR A 5 -8.25 5.34 7.48
N SER A 6 -7.43 4.29 7.37
CA SER A 6 -7.83 3.05 6.69
C SER A 6 -9.00 2.36 7.39
N GLN A 7 -9.06 2.34 8.72
CA GLN A 7 -10.13 1.69 9.49
C GLN A 7 -11.43 2.50 9.50
N ASN A 8 -11.37 3.82 9.30
CA ASN A 8 -12.54 4.70 9.24
C ASN A 8 -13.07 4.94 7.81
N GLY A 9 -12.62 4.15 6.82
CA GLY A 9 -13.04 4.31 5.42
C GLY A 9 -12.46 5.53 4.72
N LEU A 10 -11.53 6.25 5.35
CA LEU A 10 -10.87 7.44 4.81
C LEU A 10 -9.64 7.04 3.98
N HIS A 11 -9.88 6.18 2.99
CA HIS A 11 -8.85 5.56 2.17
C HIS A 11 -8.05 6.58 1.36
N ASP A 12 -8.69 7.63 0.85
CA ASP A 12 -8.02 8.72 0.13
C ASP A 12 -7.05 9.50 1.03
N LYS A 13 -7.44 9.76 2.28
CA LYS A 13 -6.55 10.41 3.27
C LYS A 13 -5.38 9.52 3.65
N ALA A 14 -5.59 8.21 3.71
CA ALA A 14 -4.49 7.26 3.96
C ALA A 14 -3.44 7.31 2.83
N LEU A 15 -3.89 7.47 1.58
CA LEU A 15 -3.01 7.66 0.43
C LEU A 15 -2.32 9.02 0.43
N GLU A 16 -3.05 10.10 0.66
CA GLU A 16 -2.50 11.46 0.75
C GLU A 16 -1.39 11.53 1.81
N PHE A 17 -1.65 10.99 3.00
CA PHE A 17 -0.66 10.97 4.08
C PHE A 17 0.56 10.11 3.74
N PHE A 18 0.38 9.01 2.98
CA PHE A 18 1.50 8.22 2.48
C PHE A 18 2.37 9.02 1.51
N TYR A 19 1.77 9.78 0.59
CA TYR A 19 2.52 10.65 -0.32
C TYR A 19 3.24 11.78 0.42
N GLU A 20 2.62 12.39 1.43
CA GLU A 20 3.30 13.38 2.27
C GLU A 20 4.53 12.78 2.98
N MET A 21 4.40 11.57 3.56
CA MET A 21 5.52 10.86 4.18
C MET A 21 6.66 10.61 3.18
N GLN A 22 6.34 10.26 1.93
CA GLN A 22 7.32 10.10 0.86
C GLN A 22 8.04 11.41 0.54
N GLN A 23 7.30 12.53 0.42
CA GLN A 23 7.85 13.83 0.06
C GLN A 23 8.81 14.38 1.10
N VAL A 24 8.56 14.13 2.39
CA VAL A 24 9.47 14.54 3.48
C VAL A 24 10.62 13.54 3.72
N GLY A 25 10.74 12.51 2.87
CA GLY A 25 11.79 11.49 2.98
C GLY A 25 11.64 10.55 4.18
N MET A 26 10.43 10.45 4.75
CA MET A 26 10.16 9.58 5.87
C MET A 26 10.10 8.12 5.40
N LYS A 27 10.86 7.25 6.06
CA LYS A 27 10.80 5.82 5.81
C LYS A 27 9.52 5.27 6.44
N VAL A 28 8.61 4.77 5.61
CA VAL A 28 7.43 4.05 6.09
C VAL A 28 7.84 2.66 6.59
N ASP A 29 7.03 2.05 7.45
CA ASP A 29 7.23 0.66 7.91
C ASP A 29 6.28 -0.31 7.19
N SER A 30 6.48 -1.61 7.39
CA SER A 30 5.67 -2.67 6.76
C SER A 30 4.19 -2.60 7.15
N VAL A 31 3.89 -2.14 8.37
CA VAL A 31 2.52 -1.95 8.88
C VAL A 31 1.83 -0.82 8.14
N THR A 32 2.52 0.31 7.96
CA THR A 32 2.04 1.45 7.20
C THR A 32 1.72 1.04 5.77
N ILE A 33 2.64 0.35 5.11
CA ILE A 33 2.43 -0.16 3.75
C ILE A 33 1.22 -1.09 3.66
N SER A 34 1.06 -2.00 4.63
CA SER A 34 -0.09 -2.92 4.67
C SER A 34 -1.42 -2.17 4.76
N ASN A 35 -1.48 -1.11 5.56
CA ASN A 35 -2.68 -0.29 5.69
C ASN A 35 -2.99 0.50 4.41
N VAL A 36 -1.98 1.06 3.75
CA VAL A 36 -2.17 1.80 2.49
C VAL A 36 -2.60 0.84 1.37
N LEU A 37 -2.03 -0.37 1.29
CA LEU A 37 -2.46 -1.39 0.33
C LEU A 37 -3.89 -1.85 0.57
N SER A 38 -4.30 -1.99 1.84
CA SER A 38 -5.70 -2.28 2.20
C SER A 38 -6.65 -1.17 1.77
N ALA A 39 -6.23 0.10 1.94
CA ALA A 39 -6.98 1.25 1.46
C ALA A 39 -7.10 1.24 -0.08
N CYS A 40 -6.02 0.96 -0.82
CA CYS A 40 -6.07 0.79 -2.28
C CYS A 40 -7.04 -0.32 -2.70
N ALA A 41 -7.03 -1.45 -2.00
CA ALA A 41 -7.93 -2.56 -2.27
C ALA A 41 -9.41 -2.15 -2.12
N HIS A 42 -9.74 -1.44 -1.03
CA HIS A 42 -11.12 -1.01 -0.75
C HIS A 42 -11.69 -0.05 -1.79
N VAL A 43 -10.87 0.84 -2.33
CA VAL A 43 -11.30 1.84 -3.34
C VAL A 43 -11.01 1.42 -4.78
N GLY A 44 -10.47 0.22 -4.99
CA GLY A 44 -10.11 -0.28 -6.33
C GLY A 44 -8.98 0.51 -7.00
N ALA A 45 -8.14 1.20 -6.22
CA ALA A 45 -7.05 2.05 -6.74
C ALA A 45 -5.82 1.24 -7.15
N LEU A 46 -5.94 0.49 -8.25
CA LEU A 46 -4.87 -0.35 -8.78
C LEU A 46 -3.59 0.44 -9.11
N GLN A 47 -3.74 1.65 -9.65
CA GLN A 47 -2.59 2.47 -10.05
C GLN A 47 -1.75 2.88 -8.84
N ASN A 48 -2.39 3.38 -7.77
CA ASN A 48 -1.72 3.70 -6.51
C ASN A 48 -1.08 2.44 -5.89
N GLY A 49 -1.78 1.31 -5.97
CA GLY A 49 -1.26 0.02 -5.55
C GLY A 49 0.05 -0.36 -6.25
N LYS A 50 0.14 -0.13 -7.57
CA LYS A 50 1.36 -0.34 -8.36
C LYS A 50 2.50 0.61 -7.98
N GLU A 51 2.20 1.87 -7.66
CA GLU A 51 3.21 2.82 -7.17
C GLU A 51 3.78 2.38 -5.82
N ILE A 52 2.93 1.92 -4.90
CA ILE A 52 3.35 1.38 -3.60
C ILE A 52 4.17 0.11 -3.79
N HIS A 53 3.79 -0.77 -4.72
CA HIS A 53 4.58 -1.94 -5.08
C HIS A 53 6.00 -1.55 -5.55
N GLY A 54 6.11 -0.56 -6.46
CA GLY A 54 7.40 -0.04 -6.88
C GLY A 54 8.24 0.53 -5.72
N TYR A 55 7.60 1.19 -4.76
CA TYR A 55 8.29 1.67 -3.55
C TYR A 55 8.83 0.52 -2.69
N ILE A 56 8.04 -0.54 -2.47
CA ILE A 56 8.44 -1.73 -1.70
C ILE A 56 9.69 -2.37 -2.31
N VAL A 57 9.68 -2.58 -3.63
CA VAL A 57 10.81 -3.17 -4.39
C VAL A 57 12.04 -2.28 -4.29
N ARG A 58 11.89 -0.96 -4.50
CA ARG A 58 13.02 -0.01 -4.47
C ARG A 58 13.67 0.15 -3.11
N ASN A 59 12.90 -0.02 -2.03
CA ASN A 59 13.39 0.12 -0.65
C ASN A 59 13.83 -1.22 -0.04
N SER A 60 13.88 -2.30 -0.84
CA SER A 60 14.26 -3.64 -0.42
C SER A 60 13.49 -4.08 0.83
N PHE A 61 12.19 -3.82 0.89
CA PHE A 61 11.35 -4.37 1.94
C PHE A 61 11.41 -5.89 1.86
N GLU A 62 11.80 -6.54 2.95
CA GLU A 62 11.83 -7.99 2.98
C GLU A 62 10.42 -8.54 2.74
N PHE A 63 10.33 -9.43 1.75
CA PHE A 63 9.11 -10.09 1.29
C PHE A 63 8.47 -11.02 2.34
N HIS A 64 9.06 -11.11 3.54
CA HIS A 64 8.56 -11.88 4.68
C HIS A 64 7.56 -11.12 5.56
N SER A 65 7.21 -9.88 5.22
CA SER A 65 6.40 -8.99 6.06
C SER A 65 4.94 -8.86 5.59
N SER A 66 4.08 -8.34 6.48
CA SER A 66 2.65 -8.03 6.24
C SER A 66 2.39 -7.25 4.94
N ALA A 67 3.39 -6.52 4.43
CA ALA A 67 3.34 -5.80 3.17
C ALA A 67 3.11 -6.72 1.95
N CYS A 68 3.70 -7.92 1.91
CA CYS A 68 3.50 -8.86 0.79
C CYS A 68 2.10 -9.45 0.78
N SER A 69 1.60 -9.87 1.94
CA SER A 69 0.20 -10.32 2.07
C SER A 69 -0.77 -9.21 1.67
N GLY A 70 -0.46 -7.95 2.05
CA GLY A 70 -1.20 -6.77 1.62
C GLY A 70 -1.18 -6.55 0.11
N LEU A 71 -0.04 -6.77 -0.55
CA LEU A 71 0.10 -6.63 -2.00
C LEU A 71 -0.76 -7.65 -2.74
N VAL A 72 -0.65 -8.92 -2.36
CA VAL A 72 -1.43 -10.01 -2.96
C VAL A 72 -2.93 -9.76 -2.77
N ALA A 73 -3.35 -9.36 -1.57
CA ALA A 73 -4.74 -9.00 -1.29
C ALA A 73 -5.21 -7.83 -2.17
N MET A 74 -4.41 -6.76 -2.28
CA MET A 74 -4.73 -5.59 -3.10
C MET A 74 -4.90 -5.94 -4.57
N TYR A 75 -3.94 -6.67 -5.15
CA TYR A 75 -4.04 -7.10 -6.55
C TYR A 75 -5.19 -8.08 -6.80
N SER A 76 -5.51 -8.93 -5.82
CA SER A 76 -6.65 -9.85 -5.91
C SER A 76 -7.98 -9.11 -5.94
N VAL A 77 -8.17 -8.13 -5.05
CA VAL A 77 -9.40 -7.31 -4.97
C VAL A 77 -9.54 -6.41 -6.19
N CYS A 78 -8.44 -5.84 -6.68
CA CYS A 78 -8.44 -5.00 -7.88
C CYS A 78 -8.52 -5.81 -9.20
N GLY A 79 -8.60 -7.14 -9.15
CA GLY A 79 -8.74 -8.00 -10.33
C GLY A 79 -7.50 -8.14 -11.20
N SER A 80 -6.31 -7.81 -10.69
CA SER A 80 -5.03 -7.86 -11.44
C SER A 80 -3.96 -8.68 -10.72
N ILE A 81 -4.32 -9.90 -10.31
CA ILE A 81 -3.42 -10.79 -9.54
C ILE A 81 -2.11 -11.12 -10.29
N ALA A 82 -2.12 -11.09 -11.63
CA ALA A 82 -0.94 -11.33 -12.45
C ALA A 82 0.17 -10.30 -12.21
N ASP A 83 -0.17 -9.08 -11.79
CA ASP A 83 0.79 -8.02 -11.49
C ASP A 83 1.44 -8.17 -10.09
N ALA A 84 0.94 -9.07 -9.24
CA ALA A 84 1.47 -9.27 -7.88
C ALA A 84 2.86 -9.93 -7.87
N HIS A 85 3.22 -10.63 -8.95
CA HIS A 85 4.48 -11.37 -9.07
C HIS A 85 5.53 -10.65 -9.94
N ARG A 86 5.23 -9.45 -10.42
CA ARG A 86 6.03 -8.71 -11.41
C ARG A 86 6.80 -7.56 -10.77
#